data_AF-A0A0S1XFG9-F1
#
_entry.id   AF-A0A0S1XFG9-F1
#
_cell.length_a   1.000
_cell.length_b   1.000
_cell.length_c   1.000
_cell.angle_alpha   90.00
_cell.angle_beta   90.00
_cell.angle_gamma   90.00
#
_symmetry.space_group_name_H-M   'P 1'
#
loop_
_entity.id
_entity.type
_entity.pdbx_description
1 polymer ?
#
loop_
_entity_poly.entity_id
_entity_poly.type
_entity_poly.pdbx_seq_one_letter_code
_entity_poly.pdbx_strand_id
1 'polypeptide(L)' 'MIERLKQMLRVEVIDVEYSGDRIIVYVPKDQVRIAVGSGGSAVKAAELVLGKKIEIRGR' A
#
# COMPACT_ATOMS: atom_id res chain seq x y z
N MET A 1 4.60 12.24 2.71
CA MET A 1 3.99 11.40 1.64
C MET A 1 3.69 9.98 2.14
N ILE A 2 4.66 9.28 2.74
CA ILE A 2 4.48 7.95 3.36
C ILE A 2 3.43 7.97 4.50
N GLU A 3 3.35 9.05 5.28
CA GLU A 3 2.36 9.16 6.37
C GLU A 3 0.90 9.07 5.89
N ARG A 4 0.58 9.60 4.69
CA ARG A 4 -0.77 9.47 4.13
C ARG A 4 -1.09 8.03 3.74
N LEU A 5 -0.12 7.31 3.18
CA LEU A 5 -0.24 5.87 2.88
C LEU A 5 -0.51 5.06 4.15
N LYS A 6 0.24 5.34 5.23
CA LYS A 6 0.03 4.69 6.54
C LYS A 6 -1.37 4.95 7.10
N GLN A 7 -1.88 6.19 7.00
CA GLN A 7 -3.24 6.52 7.44
C GLN A 7 -4.33 5.87 6.58
N MET A 8 -4.11 5.75 5.26
CA MET A 8 -5.09 5.19 4.34
C MET A 8 -5.20 3.67 4.42
N LEU A 9 -4.07 2.97 4.57
CA LEU A 9 -4.03 1.51 4.55
C LEU A 9 -4.42 0.87 5.89
N ARG A 10 -4.46 1.65 6.99
CA ARG A 10 -4.81 1.19 8.36
C ARG A 10 -4.02 -0.05 8.82
N VAL A 11 -2.82 -0.22 8.29
CA VAL A 11 -1.93 -1.33 8.61
C VAL A 11 -0.55 -0.80 8.95
N GLU A 12 0.21 -1.63 9.63
CA GLU A 12 1.61 -1.36 9.84
C GLU A 12 2.37 -1.49 8.52
N VAL A 13 3.11 -0.44 8.16
CA VAL A 13 3.98 -0.44 6.99
C VAL A 13 5.40 -0.64 7.47
N ILE A 14 5.95 -1.81 7.13
CA ILE A 14 7.32 -2.22 7.45
C ILE A 14 8.30 -1.39 6.62
N ASP A 15 8.03 -1.30 5.32
CA ASP A 15 8.93 -0.64 4.38
C ASP A 15 8.20 -0.14 3.13
N VAL A 16 8.78 0.83 2.43
CA VAL A 16 8.25 1.39 1.18
C VAL A 16 9.38 1.56 0.18
N GLU A 17 9.32 0.84 -0.92
CA GLU A 17 10.25 0.97 -2.03
C GLU A 17 9.61 1.72 -3.20
N TYR A 18 10.37 2.66 -3.77
CA TYR A 18 9.97 3.40 -4.96
C TYR A 18 10.71 2.83 -6.18
N SER A 19 9.98 2.16 -7.07
CA SER A 19 10.53 1.54 -8.28
C SER A 19 9.94 2.25 -9.51
N GLY A 20 10.52 3.40 -9.86
CA GLY A 20 10.12 4.20 -11.00
C GLY A 20 8.65 4.65 -10.95
N ASP A 21 7.79 3.94 -11.69
CA ASP A 21 6.36 4.26 -11.79
C ASP A 21 5.47 3.53 -10.79
N ARG A 22 6.05 2.63 -9.99
CA ARG A 22 5.34 1.86 -8.97
C ARG A 22 5.93 2.06 -7.58
N ILE A 23 5.07 1.94 -6.58
CA ILE A 23 5.40 2.00 -5.16
C ILE A 23 5.13 0.61 -4.59
N ILE A 24 6.15 -0.02 -4.01
CA ILE A 24 6.02 -1.30 -3.34
C ILE A 24 5.92 -1.03 -1.85
N VAL A 25 4.83 -1.46 -1.23
CA VAL A 25 4.59 -1.29 0.21
C VAL A 25 4.69 -2.66 0.87
N TYR A 26 5.61 -2.78 1.82
CA TYR A 26 5.78 -3.98 2.62
C TYR A 26 4.97 -3.86 3.90
N VAL A 27 4.13 -4.86 4.13
CA VAL A 27 3.29 -4.98 5.32
C VAL A 27 3.46 -6.39 5.89
N PRO A 28 3.12 -6.62 7.17
CA PRO A 28 3.11 -7.97 7.72
C PRO A 28 2.22 -8.89 6.89
N LYS A 29 2.64 -10.14 6.65
CA LYS A 29 1.89 -11.11 5.82
C LYS A 29 0.43 -11.27 6.23
N ASP A 30 0.15 -11.24 7.52
CA ASP A 30 -1.18 -11.30 8.12
C ASP A 30 -2.04 -10.06 7.80
N GLN A 31 -1.43 -8.92 7.51
CA GLN A 31 -2.11 -7.66 7.22
C GLN A 31 -2.23 -7.34 5.73
N VAL A 32 -1.65 -8.14 4.84
CA VAL A 32 -1.75 -7.92 3.37
C VAL A 32 -3.19 -7.79 2.92
N ARG A 33 -4.07 -8.69 3.40
CA ARG A 33 -5.49 -8.68 3.02
C ARG A 33 -6.21 -7.42 3.50
N ILE A 34 -5.82 -6.88 4.67
CA ILE A 34 -6.38 -5.64 5.23
C ILE A 34 -5.89 -4.45 4.41
N ALA A 35 -4.59 -4.42 4.11
CA ALA A 35 -3.96 -3.36 3.34
C ALA A 35 -4.49 -3.28 1.89
N VAL A 36 -4.76 -4.43 1.28
CA VAL A 36 -5.41 -4.51 -0.05
C VAL A 36 -6.88 -4.04 0.05
N GLY A 37 -7.56 -4.38 1.14
CA GLY A 37 -8.99 -4.15 1.33
C GLY A 37 -9.85 -5.11 0.49
N SER A 38 -11.17 -5.03 0.67
CA SER A 38 -12.12 -5.87 -0.09
C SER A 38 -11.94 -5.68 -1.60
N GLY A 39 -11.43 -6.70 -2.30
CA GLY A 39 -11.22 -6.64 -3.76
C GLY A 39 -10.20 -5.59 -4.24
N GLY A 40 -9.30 -5.12 -3.38
CA GLY A 40 -8.29 -4.13 -3.76
C GLY A 40 -8.73 -2.67 -3.67
N SER A 41 -9.87 -2.37 -3.03
CA SER A 41 -10.39 -1.00 -2.93
C SER A 41 -9.41 -0.01 -2.27
N ALA A 42 -8.68 -0.44 -1.23
CA ALA A 42 -7.75 0.44 -0.53
C ALA A 42 -6.54 0.79 -1.40
N VAL A 43 -6.00 -0.21 -2.11
CA VAL A 43 -4.90 -0.02 -3.07
C VAL A 43 -5.35 0.90 -4.21
N LYS A 44 -6.52 0.64 -4.83
CA LYS A 44 -7.03 1.49 -5.92
C LYS A 44 -7.24 2.94 -5.50
N ALA A 45 -7.75 3.17 -4.28
CA ALA A 45 -7.90 4.53 -3.76
C ALA A 45 -6.54 5.22 -3.59
N ALA A 46 -5.54 4.51 -3.07
CA ALA A 46 -4.19 5.04 -2.93
C ALA A 46 -3.52 5.28 -4.30
N GLU A 47 -3.73 4.40 -5.28
CA GLU A 47 -3.24 4.57 -6.67
C GLU A 47 -3.82 5.84 -7.31
N LEU A 48 -5.13 6.09 -7.14
CA LEU A 48 -5.79 7.29 -7.65
C LEU A 48 -5.26 8.58 -7.01
N VAL A 49 -5.00 8.56 -5.70
CA VAL A 49 -4.49 9.74 -4.98
C VAL A 49 -3.03 10.03 -5.31
N LEU A 50 -2.21 8.99 -5.49
CA LEU A 50 -0.78 9.13 -5.75
C LEU A 50 -0.43 9.21 -7.24
N GLY A 51 -1.38 8.87 -8.12
CA GLY A 51 -1.15 8.82 -9.56
C GLY A 51 -0.09 7.80 -9.99
N LYS A 52 0.15 6.77 -9.16
CA LYS A 52 1.18 5.74 -9.34
C LYS A 52 0.62 4.38 -9.02
N LYS A 53 1.18 3.34 -9.65
CA LYS A 53 0.84 1.95 -9.34
C LYS A 53 1.33 1.57 -7.94
N ILE A 54 0.53 0.83 -7.18
CA ILE A 54 0.89 0.41 -5.83
C ILE A 54 0.82 -1.11 -5.75
N GLU A 55 1.90 -1.71 -5.28
CA GLU A 55 2.00 -3.15 -5.07
C GLU A 55 2.19 -3.41 -3.58
N ILE A 56 1.34 -4.25 -2.99
CA ILE A 56 1.46 -4.64 -1.58
C ILE A 56 2.12 -6.02 -1.51
N ARG A 57 3.17 -6.11 -0.71
CA ARG A 57 3.88 -7.37 -0.45
C ARG A 57 3.88 -7.70 1.04
N GLY A 58 3.59 -8.96 1.34
CA GLY A 58 3.71 -9.50 2.69
C GLY A 58 5.15 -9.88 2.99
N ARG A 59 5.77 -9.22 3.96
CA ARG A 59 7.09 -9.58 4.48
C ARG A 59 6.97 -10.35 5.78
#